data_AF-A0A957P6L8-F1
#
_entry.id   AF-A0A957P6L8-F1
#
_cell.length_a   1.000
_cell.length_b   1.000
_cell.length_c   1.000
_cell.angle_alpha   90.00
_cell.angle_beta   90.00
_cell.angle_gamma   90.00
#
_symmetry.space_group_name_H-M   'P 1'
#
loop_
_entity.id
_entity.type
_entity.pdbx_description
1 polymer ?
#
loop_
_entity_poly.entity_id
_entity_poly.type
_entity_poly.pdbx_seq_one_letter_code
_entity_poly.pdbx_strand_id
1 'polypeptide(L)'
;MRIAIGGISNENTTFSPIFNRLEDFTIWADDALLTSGRYPFLEQFPKVEFIPTLFGRSLPGGPVESSAYQRMKDGILSRLQAAGPLDGVYLDLHGAMFVEGMNDAEADLAAA
;
A
#
# COMPACT_ATOMS: atom_id res chain seq x y z
N MET A 1 12.00 3.00 18.17
CA MET A 1 10.73 3.47 17.60
C MET A 1 10.27 2.42 16.61
N ARG A 2 9.03 1.95 16.67
CA ARG A 2 8.46 0.94 15.77
C ARG A 2 7.56 1.62 14.77
N ILE A 3 7.96 1.64 13.50
CA ILE A 3 7.18 2.25 12.42
C ILE A 3 6.77 1.15 11.45
N ALA A 4 5.47 0.97 11.25
CA ALA A 4 5.01 0.08 10.19
C ALA A 4 5.17 0.74 8.81
N ILE A 5 5.49 -0.04 7.79
CA ILE A 5 5.61 0.42 6.40
C ILE A 5 4.73 -0.40 5.47
N GLY A 6 4.00 0.28 4.59
CA GLY A 6 3.16 -0.33 3.57
C GLY A 6 2.46 0.71 2.71
N GLY A 7 1.55 0.27 1.85
CA GLY A 7 0.71 1.17 1.06
C GLY A 7 0.28 0.58 -0.27
N ILE A 8 -0.38 1.40 -1.07
CA ILE A 8 -0.83 1.05 -2.42
C ILE A 8 -0.49 2.23 -3.32
N SER A 9 0.18 1.95 -4.42
CA SER A 9 0.61 2.98 -5.37
C SER A 9 0.12 2.66 -6.76
N ASN A 10 -0.83 3.47 -7.24
CA ASN A 10 -1.32 3.43 -8.60
C ASN A 10 -1.83 4.81 -9.03
N GLU A 11 -1.81 5.08 -10.34
CA GLU A 11 -2.34 6.29 -10.95
C GLU A 11 -3.43 5.91 -11.94
N ASN A 12 -4.58 6.57 -11.86
CA ASN A 12 -5.74 6.18 -12.65
C ASN A 12 -6.26 7.30 -13.55
N THR A 13 -6.81 6.90 -14.69
CA THR A 13 -7.67 7.73 -15.53
C THR A 13 -9.08 7.17 -15.55
N THR A 14 -10.07 7.99 -15.17
CA THR A 14 -11.49 7.60 -15.16
C THR A 14 -12.10 7.46 -16.55
N PHE A 15 -11.37 7.84 -17.61
CA PHE A 15 -11.79 7.66 -19.01
C PHE A 15 -11.43 6.27 -19.57
N SER A 16 -10.58 5.50 -18.88
CA SER A 16 -10.23 4.16 -19.31
C SER A 16 -11.27 3.14 -18.85
N PRO A 17 -11.80 2.30 -19.75
CA PRO A 17 -12.74 1.24 -19.38
C PRO A 17 -12.04 -0.03 -18.85
N ILE A 18 -10.70 -0.07 -18.86
CA ILE A 18 -9.93 -1.24 -18.45
C ILE A 18 -9.51 -1.06 -16.99
N PHE A 19 -10.00 -1.95 -16.14
CA PHE A 19 -9.72 -1.93 -14.73
C PHE A 19 -8.37 -2.57 -14.41
N ASN A 20 -7.69 -2.02 -13.41
CA ASN A 20 -6.58 -2.67 -12.74
C ASN A 20 -7.13 -3.72 -11.76
N ARG A 21 -6.82 -4.99 -12.03
CA ARG A 21 -7.15 -6.12 -11.18
C ARG A 21 -6.01 -6.43 -10.22
N LEU A 22 -6.26 -7.31 -9.26
CA LEU A 22 -5.24 -7.71 -8.30
C LEU A 22 -4.00 -8.30 -9.00
N GLU A 23 -4.18 -9.08 -10.07
CA GLU A 23 -3.06 -9.65 -10.84
C GLU A 23 -2.18 -8.61 -11.56
N ASP A 24 -2.66 -7.38 -11.76
CA ASP A 24 -1.89 -6.30 -12.37
C ASP A 24 -0.93 -5.63 -11.39
N PHE A 25 -1.07 -5.92 -10.09
CA PHE A 25 -0.20 -5.40 -9.04
C PHE A 25 0.97 -6.35 -8.77
N THR A 26 2.18 -5.80 -8.76
CA THR A 26 3.29 -6.41 -8.03
C THR A 26 3.10 -6.11 -6.55
N ILE A 27 3.01 -7.18 -5.75
CA ILE A 27 2.77 -7.09 -4.30
C ILE A 27 3.99 -7.64 -3.57
N TRP A 28 4.58 -6.82 -2.70
CA TRP A 28 5.58 -7.24 -1.73
C TRP A 28 4.97 -7.22 -0.35
N ALA A 29 5.08 -8.33 0.38
CA ALA A 29 4.57 -8.46 1.73
C ALA A 29 5.66 -8.94 2.68
N ASP A 30 5.52 -8.61 3.95
CA ASP A 30 6.40 -9.08 5.02
C ASP A 30 7.87 -8.75 4.68
N ASP A 31 8.82 -9.63 4.97
CA ASP A 31 10.26 -9.38 4.72
C ASP A 31 10.60 -9.10 3.24
N ALA A 32 9.78 -9.57 2.30
CA ALA A 32 9.97 -9.27 0.89
C ALA A 32 9.78 -7.78 0.57
N LEU A 33 9.03 -7.05 1.41
CA LEU A 33 8.87 -5.61 1.28
C LEU A 33 10.17 -4.86 1.59
N LEU A 34 10.82 -5.20 2.70
CA LEU A 34 12.07 -4.54 3.11
C LEU A 34 13.24 -4.92 2.20
N THR A 35 13.25 -6.16 1.71
CA THR A 35 14.31 -6.67 0.82
C THR A 35 14.07 -6.37 -0.66
N SER A 36 12.96 -5.71 -1.01
CA SER A 36 12.61 -5.33 -2.40
C SER A 36 13.59 -4.34 -3.06
N GLY A 37 14.45 -3.68 -2.27
CA GLY A 37 15.31 -2.59 -2.74
C GLY A 37 14.58 -1.26 -2.96
N ARG A 38 13.27 -1.19 -2.64
CA ARG A 38 12.45 0.02 -2.82
C ARG A 38 12.76 1.11 -1.79
N TYR A 39 13.22 0.74 -0.60
CA TYR A 39 13.41 1.67 0.51
C TYR A 39 14.86 1.67 1.05
N PRO A 40 15.89 1.93 0.21
CA PRO A 40 17.27 1.94 0.67
C PRO A 40 17.54 3.04 1.71
N PHE A 41 16.70 4.08 1.74
CA PHE A 41 16.82 5.17 2.71
C PHE A 41 16.48 4.76 4.15
N LEU A 42 15.79 3.64 4.38
CA LEU A 42 15.46 3.19 5.74
C LEU A 42 16.71 2.91 6.57
N GLU A 43 17.80 2.49 5.93
CA GLU A 43 19.11 2.25 6.57
C GLU A 43 19.67 3.51 7.26
N GLN A 44 19.22 4.70 6.85
CA GLN A 44 19.62 5.98 7.45
C GLN A 44 18.99 6.19 8.84
N PHE A 45 18.06 5.33 9.27
CA PHE A 45 17.33 5.44 10.53
C PHE A 45 17.58 4.22 11.45
N PRO A 46 18.81 3.97 11.91
CA PRO A 46 19.18 2.75 12.66
C PRO A 46 18.51 2.60 14.04
N LYS A 47 17.80 3.62 14.52
CA LYS A 47 17.04 3.58 15.78
C LYS A 47 15.54 3.25 15.57
N VAL A 48 15.14 3.06 14.31
CA VAL A 48 13.78 2.72 13.92
C VAL A 48 13.74 1.26 13.52
N GLU A 49 12.84 0.52 14.15
CA GLU A 49 12.46 -0.82 13.73
C GLU A 49 11.32 -0.68 12.73
N PHE A 50 11.61 -0.95 11.45
CA PHE A 50 10.59 -0.92 10.40
C PHE A 50 9.86 -2.26 10.35
N ILE A 51 8.54 -2.23 10.58
CA ILE A 51 7.68 -3.41 10.56
C ILE A 51 7.02 -3.50 9.19
N PRO A 52 7.37 -4.48 8.34
CA PRO A 52 6.77 -4.58 7.02
C PRO A 52 5.33 -5.04 7.11
N THR A 53 4.48 -4.42 6.29
CA THR A 53 3.12 -4.88 6.07
C THR A 53 3.01 -5.44 4.64
N LEU A 54 2.37 -4.70 3.75
CA LEU A 54 2.21 -4.99 2.34
C LEU A 54 2.36 -3.70 1.55
N PHE A 55 2.99 -3.79 0.38
CA PHE A 55 2.98 -2.73 -0.61
C PHE A 55 2.58 -3.29 -1.97
N GLY A 56 1.53 -2.71 -2.55
CA GLY A 56 1.07 -3.03 -3.91
C GLY A 56 1.41 -1.91 -4.88
N ARG A 57 2.00 -2.23 -6.03
CA ARG A 57 2.19 -1.28 -7.13
C ARG A 57 1.85 -1.89 -8.47
N SER A 58 1.11 -1.14 -9.28
CA SER A 58 0.87 -1.43 -10.69
C SER A 58 1.28 -0.24 -11.56
N LEU A 59 1.22 -0.43 -12.89
CA LEU A 59 1.40 0.66 -13.84
C LEU A 59 0.15 1.56 -13.88
N PRO A 60 0.27 2.83 -14.28
CA PRO A 60 -0.88 3.70 -14.47
C PRO A 60 -1.89 3.10 -15.45
N GLY A 61 -3.19 3.27 -15.19
CA GLY A 61 -4.24 2.64 -16.00
C GLY A 61 -5.65 3.16 -15.73
N GLY A 62 -6.67 2.36 -16.02
CA GLY A 62 -8.05 2.67 -15.60
C GLY A 62 -8.30 2.32 -14.14
N PRO A 63 -9.52 2.52 -13.62
CA PRO A 63 -9.85 2.35 -12.21
C PRO A 63 -9.36 1.03 -11.59
N VAL A 64 -9.00 1.05 -10.31
CA VAL A 64 -8.73 -0.18 -9.55
C VAL A 64 -10.06 -0.85 -9.19
N GLU A 65 -10.17 -2.16 -9.39
CA GLU A 65 -11.34 -2.93 -8.93
C GLU A 65 -11.48 -2.82 -7.41
N SER A 66 -12.69 -2.56 -6.91
CA SER A 66 -12.92 -2.41 -5.47
C SER A 66 -12.47 -3.65 -4.68
N SER A 67 -12.64 -4.85 -5.24
CA SER A 67 -12.17 -6.11 -4.65
C SER A 67 -10.65 -6.19 -4.52
N ALA A 68 -9.90 -5.71 -5.53
CA ALA A 68 -8.45 -5.67 -5.50
C ALA A 68 -7.95 -4.69 -4.43
N TYR A 69 -8.55 -3.50 -4.36
CA TYR A 69 -8.28 -2.54 -3.30
C TYR A 69 -8.55 -3.14 -1.91
N GLN A 70 -9.73 -3.72 -1.67
CA GLN A 70 -10.07 -4.30 -0.37
C GLN A 70 -9.11 -5.42 0.02
N ARG A 71 -8.71 -6.28 -0.93
CA ARG A 71 -7.75 -7.34 -0.66
C ARG A 71 -6.39 -6.81 -0.20
N MET A 72 -5.89 -5.74 -0.82
CA MET A 72 -4.64 -5.10 -0.41
C MET A 72 -4.80 -4.36 0.92
N LYS A 73 -5.90 -3.61 1.11
CA LYS A 73 -6.24 -2.92 2.36
C LYS A 73 -6.28 -3.90 3.54
N ASP A 74 -7.05 -4.98 3.42
CA ASP A 74 -7.15 -6.03 4.44
C ASP A 74 -5.78 -6.67 4.72
N GLY A 75 -4.97 -6.87 3.67
CA GLY A 75 -3.61 -7.37 3.78
C GLY A 75 -2.68 -6.46 4.60
N ILE A 76 -2.85 -5.14 4.49
CA ILE A 76 -2.12 -4.14 5.29
C ILE A 76 -2.66 -4.14 6.72
N LEU A 77 -3.98 -4.00 6.91
CA LEU A 77 -4.62 -3.88 8.22
C LEU A 77 -4.40 -5.12 9.10
N SER A 78 -4.48 -6.32 8.54
CA SER A 78 -4.22 -7.56 9.28
C SER A 78 -2.78 -7.63 9.82
N ARG A 79 -1.80 -7.13 9.05
CA ARG A 79 -0.39 -7.08 9.48
C ARG A 79 -0.14 -5.99 10.51
N LEU A 80 -0.78 -4.83 10.37
CA LEU A 80 -0.77 -3.78 11.39
C LEU A 80 -1.33 -4.30 12.71
N GLN A 81 -2.45 -5.03 12.68
CA GLN A 81 -3.03 -5.64 13.87
C GLN A 81 -2.09 -6.67 14.51
N ALA A 82 -1.44 -7.51 13.70
CA ALA A 82 -0.48 -8.51 14.18
C ALA A 82 0.82 -7.90 14.72
N ALA A 83 1.23 -6.72 14.23
CA ALA A 83 2.45 -6.03 14.65
C ALA A 83 2.40 -5.53 16.11
N GLY A 84 1.20 -5.40 16.69
CA GLY A 84 1.00 -4.88 18.03
C GLY A 84 1.27 -3.37 18.12
N PRO A 85 1.69 -2.84 19.28
CA PRO A 85 1.86 -1.40 19.49
C PRO A 85 2.93 -0.79 18.57
N LEU A 86 2.54 0.24 17.81
CA LEU A 86 3.42 0.99 16.91
C LEU A 86 3.52 2.45 17.36
N ASP A 87 4.66 3.07 17.08
CA ASP A 87 4.87 4.51 17.29
C ASP A 87 4.40 5.34 16.08
N GLY A 88 4.19 4.70 14.93
CA GLY A 88 3.68 5.34 13.73
C GLY A 88 3.55 4.40 12.53
N VAL A 89 3.02 4.94 11.44
CA VAL A 89 2.86 4.26 10.15
C VAL A 89 3.42 5.15 9.06
N TYR A 90 4.27 4.59 8.20
CA TYR A 90 4.72 5.19 6.96
C TYR A 90 3.92 4.56 5.80
N LEU A 91 3.00 5.34 5.24
CA LEU A 91 2.21 4.94 4.08
C LEU A 91 2.86 5.46 2.79
N ASP A 92 3.38 4.55 1.97
CA ASP A 92 3.83 4.83 0.60
C ASP A 92 2.61 4.81 -0.33
N LEU A 93 2.15 6.01 -0.70
CA LEU A 93 0.94 6.23 -1.51
C LEU A 93 1.32 6.96 -2.79
N HIS A 94 0.53 6.75 -3.86
CA HIS A 94 0.70 7.54 -5.08
C HIS A 94 0.07 8.94 -4.95
N GLY A 95 -1.15 9.01 -4.41
CA GLY A 95 -1.95 10.24 -4.28
C GLY A 95 -2.92 10.51 -5.44
N ALA A 96 -3.12 9.53 -6.34
CA ALA A 96 -4.01 9.64 -7.48
C ALA A 96 -4.69 8.30 -7.83
N MET A 97 -4.83 7.42 -6.84
CA MET A 97 -5.50 6.15 -7.02
C MET A 97 -7.02 6.34 -6.99
N PHE A 98 -7.67 5.94 -8.08
CA PHE A 98 -9.11 5.87 -8.18
C PHE A 98 -9.59 4.43 -8.11
N VAL A 99 -10.42 4.13 -7.11
CA VAL A 99 -11.09 2.84 -6.95
C VAL A 99 -12.57 3.02 -7.30
N GLU A 100 -13.13 2.06 -8.02
CA GLU A 100 -14.54 2.11 -8.40
C GLU A 100 -15.46 2.24 -7.17
N GLY A 101 -16.39 3.19 -7.24
CA GLY A 101 -17.36 3.46 -6.18
C GLY A 101 -16.81 4.24 -4.97
N MET A 102 -15.54 4.65 -4.99
CA MET A 102 -14.91 5.40 -3.91
C MET A 102 -14.62 6.85 -4.31
N ASN A 103 -14.66 7.76 -3.33
CA ASN A 103 -14.29 9.16 -3.53
C ASN A 103 -12.78 9.39 -3.38
N ASP A 104 -12.18 8.78 -2.36
CA ASP A 104 -10.75 8.92 -2.05
C ASP A 104 -10.26 7.63 -1.38
N ALA A 105 -9.56 6.80 -2.14
CA ALA A 105 -9.11 5.50 -1.68
C ALA A 105 -7.88 5.58 -0.77
N GLU A 106 -7.06 6.60 -0.94
CA GLU A 106 -5.87 6.84 -0.13
C GLU A 106 -6.25 7.42 1.24
N ALA A 107 -7.21 8.33 1.31
CA ALA A 107 -7.77 8.80 2.58
C ALA A 107 -8.52 7.67 3.32
N ASP A 108 -9.28 6.83 2.61
CA ASP A 108 -9.93 5.66 3.20
C ASP A 108 -8.93 4.64 3.79
N LEU A 109 -7.77 4.46 3.15
CA LEU A 109 -6.70 3.61 3.69
C LEU A 109 -6.04 4.26 4.92
N ALA A 110 -5.76 5.57 4.87
CA ALA A 110 -5.11 6.28 5.97
C ALA A 110 -5.99 6.42 7.22
N ALA A 111 -7.31 6.39 7.07
CA ALA A 111 -8.27 6.51 8.17
C ALA A 111 -8.66 5.17 8.83
N ALA A 112 -8.32 4.04 8.21
CA ALA A 112 -8.66 2.69 8.67
C ALA A 112 -7.75 2.21 9.81
#